data_AF-A0A3C0GGN9-F1
#
_entry.id   AF-A0A3C0GGN9-F1
#
_cell.length_a   1.000
_cell.length_b   1.000
_cell.length_c   1.000
_cell.angle_alpha   90.00
_cell.angle_beta   90.00
_cell.angle_gamma   90.00
#
_symmetry.space_group_name_H-M   'P 1'
#
loop_
_entity.id
_entity.type
_entity.pdbx_description
1 polymer ?
#
loop_
_entity_poly.entity_id
_entity_poly.type
_entity_poly.pdbx_seq_one_letter_code
_entity_poly.pdbx_strand_id
1 'polypeptide(L)' 'TTTDDDPIVEEGEVITLTGVLTEDQTWESENIYILDGRVIVDEGVTLTIEAGTIIKGEEGLETLAS' A
#
# COMPACT_ATOMS: atom_id res chain seq x y z
N THR A 1 -9.37 6.22 39.14
CA THR A 1 -9.80 5.50 37.94
C THR A 1 -9.83 6.52 36.83
N THR A 2 -8.72 6.69 36.12
CA THR A 2 -8.67 7.66 35.03
C THR A 2 -9.20 6.95 33.80
N THR A 3 -10.47 7.18 33.51
CA THR A 3 -11.06 6.92 32.20
C THR A 3 -10.58 8.05 31.31
N ASP A 4 -9.39 7.85 30.72
CA ASP A 4 -8.93 8.63 29.57
C ASP A 4 -9.51 7.91 28.35
N ASP A 5 -10.73 8.29 28.00
CA ASP A 5 -11.38 7.91 26.74
C ASP A 5 -10.87 8.91 25.68
N ASP A 6 -9.58 8.80 25.35
CA ASP A 6 -9.03 9.44 24.17
C ASP A 6 -9.52 8.61 22.97
N PRO A 7 -10.24 9.21 22.00
CA PRO A 7 -10.63 8.48 20.81
C PRO A 7 -9.35 8.04 20.10
N ILE A 8 -9.13 6.73 20.00
CA ILE A 8 -8.09 6.18 19.13
C ILE A 8 -8.42 6.60 17.70
N VAL A 9 -7.78 7.67 17.23
CA VAL A 9 -7.76 8.00 15.81
C VAL A 9 -6.87 6.95 15.16
N GLU A 10 -7.47 6.01 14.42
CA GLU A 10 -6.72 5.13 13.54
C GLU A 10 -6.14 5.98 12.39
N GLU A 11 -4.96 6.55 12.63
CA GLU A 11 -4.15 7.13 11.57
C GLU A 11 -3.64 5.98 10.69
N GLY A 12 -4.08 5.99 9.43
CA GLY A 12 -3.61 5.03 8.44
C GLY A 12 -2.09 5.06 8.22
N GLU A 13 -1.54 3.94 7.78
CA GLU A 13 -0.10 3.79 7.56
C GLU A 13 0.28 4.09 6.09
N VAL A 14 1.54 4.52 5.90
CA VAL A 14 2.17 4.56 4.57
C VAL A 14 2.95 3.26 4.35
N ILE A 15 2.49 2.43 3.42
CA ILE A 15 3.06 1.12 3.11
C ILE A 15 3.78 1.18 1.78
N THR A 16 5.10 0.95 1.77
CA THR A 16 5.89 0.89 0.54
C THR A 16 6.05 -0.56 0.07
N LEU A 17 5.73 -0.82 -1.20
CA LEU A 17 5.82 -2.14 -1.83
C LEU A 17 6.74 -2.12 -3.05
N THR A 18 7.45 -3.22 -3.24
CA THR A 18 8.28 -3.47 -4.42
C THR A 18 8.28 -4.96 -4.75
N GLY A 19 8.53 -5.34 -6.00
CA GLY A 19 8.72 -6.73 -6.41
C GLY A 19 7.43 -7.49 -6.70
N VAL A 20 7.31 -8.71 -6.18
CA VAL A 20 6.21 -9.65 -6.51
C VAL A 20 5.37 -9.94 -5.28
N LEU A 21 4.04 -9.79 -5.39
CA LEU A 21 3.07 -10.23 -4.41
C LEU A 21 2.78 -11.71 -4.64
N THR A 22 3.15 -12.55 -3.67
CA THR A 22 3.05 -14.02 -3.74
C THR A 22 1.88 -14.59 -2.93
N GLU A 23 1.13 -13.72 -2.25
CA GLU A 23 0.01 -14.07 -1.37
C GLU A 23 -1.13 -13.07 -1.59
N ASP A 24 -2.36 -13.53 -1.39
CA ASP A 24 -3.54 -12.68 -1.52
C ASP A 24 -3.48 -11.51 -0.53
N GLN A 25 -3.81 -10.31 -1.00
CA GLN A 25 -3.82 -9.10 -0.18
C GLN A 25 -5.08 -8.28 -0.41
N THR A 26 -5.47 -7.55 0.63
CA THR A 26 -6.49 -6.50 0.55
C THR A 26 -5.86 -5.17 0.95
N TRP A 27 -6.03 -4.16 0.11
CA TRP A 27 -5.53 -2.81 0.36
C TRP A 27 -6.69 -1.91 0.78
N GLU A 28 -6.64 -1.51 2.05
CA GLU A 28 -7.69 -0.74 2.73
C GLU A 28 -7.58 0.76 2.45
N SER A 29 -8.71 1.46 2.47
CA SER A 29 -8.76 2.91 2.19
C SER A 29 -8.09 3.78 3.24
N GLU A 30 -7.85 3.20 4.42
CA GLU A 30 -7.18 3.87 5.53
C GLU A 30 -5.69 4.08 5.22
N ASN A 31 -5.07 3.17 4.45
CA ASN A 31 -3.64 3.21 4.18
C ASN A 31 -3.30 3.91 2.86
N ILE A 32 -2.05 4.39 2.77
CA ILE A 32 -1.46 4.91 1.54
C ILE A 32 -0.40 3.93 1.06
N TYR A 33 -0.56 3.40 -0.15
CA TYR A 33 0.36 2.43 -0.73
C TYR A 33 1.32 3.13 -1.71
N ILE A 34 2.62 3.02 -1.49
CA ILE A 34 3.67 3.55 -2.37
C ILE A 34 4.29 2.38 -3.14
N LEU A 35 4.19 2.38 -4.46
CA LEU A 35 4.82 1.40 -5.32
C LEU A 35 6.22 1.89 -5.67
N ASP A 36 7.23 1.39 -4.96
CA ASP A 36 8.64 1.63 -5.25
C ASP A 36 9.09 0.72 -6.41
N GLY A 37 9.00 1.27 -7.62
CA GLY A 37 9.24 0.55 -8.85
C GLY A 37 8.08 -0.38 -9.24
N ARG A 38 8.41 -1.53 -9.82
CA ARG A 38 7.40 -2.45 -10.37
C ARG A 38 6.88 -3.38 -9.27
N VAL A 39 5.56 -3.38 -9.11
CA VAL A 39 4.83 -4.37 -8.31
C VAL A 39 4.08 -5.32 -9.25
N ILE A 40 4.25 -6.63 -9.06
CA ILE A 40 3.68 -7.70 -9.88
C ILE A 40 2.81 -8.56 -8.97
N VAL A 41 1.58 -8.85 -9.37
CA VAL A 41 0.73 -9.85 -8.72
C VAL A 41 1.02 -11.20 -9.39
N ASP A 42 1.46 -12.20 -8.62
CA ASP A 42 1.84 -13.51 -9.18
C ASP A 42 0.62 -14.30 -9.68
N GLU A 43 0.86 -15.37 -10.45
CA GLU A 43 -0.22 -16.21 -10.97
C GLU A 43 -1.01 -16.86 -9.84
N GLY A 44 -2.33 -16.71 -9.88
CA GLY A 44 -3.23 -17.27 -8.86
C GLY A 44 -3.35 -16.42 -7.60
N VAL A 45 -2.62 -15.30 -7.50
CA VAL A 45 -2.75 -14.33 -6.40
C VAL A 45 -3.80 -13.27 -6.73
N THR A 46 -4.58 -12.87 -5.74
CA THR A 46 -5.56 -11.79 -5.83
C THR A 46 -5.12 -10.59 -5.00
N LEU A 47 -5.03 -9.44 -5.65
CA LEU A 47 -4.96 -8.15 -4.98
C LEU A 47 -6.33 -7.48 -5.02
N THR A 48 -6.99 -7.38 -3.87
CA THR A 48 -8.24 -6.64 -3.70
C THR A 48 -7.92 -5.21 -3.25
N ILE A 49 -8.54 -4.22 -3.89
CA ILE A 49 -8.34 -2.81 -3.54
C ILE A 49 -9.70 -2.25 -3.15
N GLU A 50 -9.83 -1.87 -1.88
CA GLU A 50 -11.06 -1.29 -1.36
C GLU A 50 -11.32 0.10 -1.98
N ALA A 51 -12.58 0.50 -2.01
CA ALA A 51 -12.95 1.79 -2.56
C ALA A 51 -12.37 2.93 -1.70
N GLY A 52 -11.65 3.85 -2.35
CA GLY A 52 -11.04 5.00 -1.67
C GLY A 52 -9.57 4.80 -1.30
N THR A 53 -8.98 3.64 -1.57
CA THR A 53 -7.55 3.38 -1.39
C THR A 53 -6.68 4.29 -2.26
N ILE A 54 -5.67 4.89 -1.65
CA ILE A 54 -4.69 5.75 -2.33
C ILE A 54 -3.45 4.94 -2.65
N ILE A 55 -3.11 4.87 -3.95
CA ILE A 55 -1.92 4.18 -4.45
C ILE A 55 -1.09 5.17 -5.26
N LYS A 56 0.20 5.29 -4.94
CA LYS A 56 1.13 6.20 -5.61
C LYS A 56 2.30 5.40 -6.17
N GLY A 57 2.71 5.69 -7.39
CA GLY A 57 4.00 5.20 -7.91
C GLY A 57 5.12 6.13 -7.45
N GLU A 58 6.22 5.56 -6.97
CA GLU A 58 7.48 6.30 -6.81
C GLU A 58 8.08 6.60 -8.19
N GLU A 59 8.88 7.67 -8.29
CA GLU A 59 9.57 8.01 -9.53
C GLU A 59 10.44 6.82 -9.95
N GLY A 60 10.15 6.21 -11.09
CA GLY A 60 10.98 5.13 -11.61
C GLY A 60 12.41 5.64 -11.79
N LEU A 61 13.40 4.83 -11.39
CA LEU A 61 14.80 5.12 -11.70
C LEU A 61 14.88 5.42 -13.20
N GLU A 62 15.17 6.68 -13.52
CA GLU A 62 15.29 7.18 -14.87
C GLU A 62 16.16 6.17 -15.63
N THR A 63 15.55 5.39 -16.54
CA THR A 63 16.37 4.60 -17.45
C THR A 63 17.27 5.60 -18.15
N LEU A 64 18.59 5.44 -17.98
CA LEU A 64 19.59 6.17 -18.73
C LEU A 64 19.36 5.87 -20.22
N ALA A 65 18.42 6.56 -20.84
CA ALA A 65 18.21 6.54 -22.27
C ALA A 65 19.38 7.32 -22.86
N SER A 66 20.49 6.60 -23.11
CA SER A 66 21.62 7.10 -23.87
C SER A 66 21.34 7.06 -25.37
#